data_AF-A0A7S2RCJ8-F1
#
_entry.id   AF-A0A7S2RCJ8-F1
#
_cell.length_a   1.000
_cell.length_b   1.000
_cell.length_c   1.000
_cell.angle_alpha   90.00
_cell.angle_beta   90.00
_cell.angle_gamma   90.00
#
_symmetry.space_group_name_H-M   'P 1'
#
loop_
_entity.id
_entity.type
_entity.pdbx_description
1 polymer ?
#
loop_
_entity_poly.entity_id
_entity_poly.type
_entity_poly.pdbx_seq_one_letter_code
_entity_poly.pdbx_strand_id
1 'polypeptide(L)'
;SPNYLPDLVAIQRMGKLLPSARLVVLLRNPSDRTYSAFQHHCRHHRWFRVPFADARLKAPGPSSLVLGAPAHAPREEGGHWQRDGYYITYDDSPHVPSALLQYQVPPETCTSDTLAELVTTVNNEKFLEESFYHRSADELFRQFPRNQILMLWFEHMIPNFFEALREIETHADVPKFDFHTVAARSIQGNLAVQLSPPGFFQNVKNSIRRWGIDHGLDKMLNPTAYRIHHYPPLSSSLRATLDQYFAVPNTELLRLFYRDADPNLPSRTAPPPDKWPFKCAAELCHGKDAVEFARRHQQ
;
A
#
# COMPACT_ATOMS: atom_id res chain seq x y z
N SER A 1 2.87 -9.40 -0.91
CA SER A 1 2.12 -8.15 -0.62
C SER A 1 0.65 -8.49 -0.42
N PRO A 2 -0.17 -7.76 0.37
CA PRO A 2 -1.62 -7.93 0.33
C PRO A 2 -2.14 -7.54 -1.06
N ASN A 3 -2.53 -8.54 -1.86
CA ASN A 3 -2.88 -8.35 -3.27
C ASN A 3 -4.37 -8.06 -3.50
N TYR A 4 -5.21 -8.13 -2.46
CA TYR A 4 -6.67 -7.99 -2.62
C TYR A 4 -7.13 -6.57 -2.91
N LEU A 5 -6.49 -5.56 -2.29
CA LEU A 5 -6.91 -4.17 -2.45
C LEU A 5 -6.76 -3.64 -3.90
N PRO A 6 -5.62 -3.86 -4.60
CA PRO A 6 -5.49 -3.42 -5.99
C PRO A 6 -6.29 -4.28 -7.00
N ASP A 7 -6.73 -5.48 -6.63
CA ASP A 7 -7.49 -6.37 -7.50
C ASP A 7 -9.01 -6.11 -7.39
N LEU A 8 -9.52 -5.27 -8.29
CA LEU A 8 -10.94 -4.90 -8.33
C LEU A 8 -11.85 -6.11 -8.58
N VAL A 9 -11.38 -7.11 -9.34
CA VAL A 9 -12.15 -8.34 -9.59
C VAL A 9 -12.23 -9.18 -8.32
N ALA A 10 -11.16 -9.23 -7.52
CA ALA A 10 -11.19 -9.87 -6.22
C ALA A 10 -12.19 -9.17 -5.27
N ILE A 11 -12.22 -7.84 -5.25
CA ILE A 11 -13.21 -7.08 -4.44
C ILE A 11 -14.65 -7.44 -4.82
N GLN A 12 -14.96 -7.51 -6.12
CA GLN A 12 -16.28 -7.93 -6.61
C GLN A 12 -16.63 -9.36 -6.21
N ARG A 13 -15.67 -10.28 -6.30
CA ARG A 13 -15.86 -11.67 -5.88
C ARG A 13 -16.10 -11.75 -4.38
N MET A 14 -15.37 -10.99 -3.58
CA MET A 14 -15.57 -10.91 -2.12
C MET A 14 -16.98 -10.42 -1.79
N GLY A 15 -17.46 -9.34 -2.44
CA GLY A 15 -18.82 -8.83 -2.22
C GLY A 15 -19.91 -9.85 -2.54
N LYS A 16 -19.73 -10.65 -3.60
CA LYS A 16 -20.66 -11.72 -3.98
C LYS A 16 -20.62 -12.92 -3.01
N LEU A 17 -19.44 -13.31 -2.56
CA LEU A 17 -19.25 -14.51 -1.74
C LEU A 17 -19.54 -14.25 -0.26
N LEU A 18 -19.20 -13.06 0.25
CA LEU A 18 -19.24 -12.71 1.66
C LEU A 18 -19.88 -11.32 1.86
N PRO A 19 -21.15 -11.10 1.46
CA PRO A 19 -21.78 -9.77 1.49
C PRO A 19 -21.95 -9.19 2.90
N SER A 20 -21.87 -10.03 3.94
CA SER A 20 -21.95 -9.60 5.34
C SER A 20 -20.59 -9.39 6.01
N ALA A 21 -19.48 -9.58 5.29
CA ALA A 21 -18.15 -9.46 5.86
C ALA A 21 -17.86 -8.03 6.31
N ARG A 22 -17.16 -7.90 7.44
CA ARG A 22 -16.58 -6.64 7.89
C ARG A 22 -15.12 -6.60 7.47
N LEU A 23 -14.75 -5.55 6.74
CA LEU A 23 -13.43 -5.37 6.16
C LEU A 23 -12.63 -4.37 6.98
N VAL A 24 -11.35 -4.66 7.17
CA VAL A 24 -10.36 -3.72 7.68
C VAL A 24 -9.36 -3.45 6.57
N VAL A 25 -9.22 -2.18 6.19
CA VAL A 25 -8.32 -1.72 5.13
C VAL A 25 -7.27 -0.82 5.77
N LEU A 26 -5.99 -1.18 5.65
CA LEU A 26 -4.89 -0.37 6.15
C LEU A 26 -4.24 0.38 4.98
N LEU A 27 -4.39 1.69 4.96
CA LEU A 27 -3.80 2.60 3.98
C LEU A 27 -2.50 3.19 4.53
N ARG A 28 -1.61 3.64 3.65
CA ARG A 28 -0.34 4.32 3.96
C ARG A 28 -0.14 5.46 2.97
N ASN A 29 0.68 6.46 3.27
CA ASN A 29 1.12 7.44 2.28
C ASN A 29 1.45 6.80 0.92
N PRO A 30 0.74 7.16 -0.18
CA PRO A 30 0.96 6.59 -1.50
C PRO A 30 2.43 6.66 -1.96
N SER A 31 3.13 7.76 -1.69
CA SER A 31 4.55 7.95 -2.01
C SER A 31 5.42 6.99 -1.19
N ASP A 32 5.18 6.89 0.13
CA ASP A 32 5.89 5.95 1.00
C ASP A 32 5.60 4.49 0.67
N ARG A 33 4.35 4.17 0.33
CA ARG A 33 3.92 2.83 -0.05
C ARG A 33 4.54 2.42 -1.37
N THR A 34 4.54 3.31 -2.37
CA THR A 34 5.21 3.16 -3.65
C THR A 34 6.69 2.85 -3.45
N TYR A 35 7.39 3.68 -2.67
CA TYR A 35 8.81 3.49 -2.40
C TYR A 35 9.08 2.19 -1.62
N SER A 36 8.25 1.88 -0.63
CA SER A 36 8.36 0.63 0.12
C SER A 36 8.12 -0.61 -0.75
N ALA A 37 7.21 -0.54 -1.73
CA ALA A 37 6.97 -1.61 -2.69
C ALA A 37 8.15 -1.79 -3.63
N PHE A 38 8.69 -0.70 -4.18
CA PHE A 38 9.93 -0.71 -4.98
C PHE A 38 11.07 -1.38 -4.21
N GLN A 39 11.36 -0.93 -2.99
CA GLN A 39 12.40 -1.51 -2.14
C GLN A 39 12.16 -2.99 -1.81
N HIS A 40 10.90 -3.40 -1.65
CA HIS A 40 10.54 -4.80 -1.48
C HIS A 40 10.88 -5.62 -2.72
N HIS A 41 10.49 -5.19 -3.92
CA HIS A 41 10.82 -5.89 -5.17
C HIS A 41 12.32 -5.99 -5.41
N CYS A 42 13.06 -4.90 -5.14
CA CYS A 42 14.51 -4.87 -5.24
C CYS A 42 15.19 -5.91 -4.35
N ARG A 43 14.87 -5.92 -3.06
CA ARG A 43 15.42 -6.87 -2.10
C ARG A 43 15.12 -8.33 -2.44
N HIS A 44 13.97 -8.57 -3.08
CA HIS A 44 13.59 -9.91 -3.54
C HIS A 44 14.10 -10.24 -4.94
N HIS A 45 15.01 -9.42 -5.49
CA HIS A 45 15.65 -9.66 -6.78
C HIS A 45 14.64 -9.79 -7.93
N ARG A 46 13.52 -9.07 -7.84
CA ARG A 46 12.42 -9.09 -8.82
C ARG A 46 12.52 -7.97 -9.86
N TRP A 47 13.62 -7.23 -9.81
CA TRP A 47 13.85 -6.07 -10.66
C TRP A 47 14.89 -6.40 -11.72
N PHE A 48 14.55 -6.12 -12.98
CA PHE A 48 15.42 -6.37 -14.13
C PHE A 48 15.51 -5.13 -15.00
N ARG A 49 16.71 -4.78 -15.45
CA ARG A 49 16.97 -3.71 -16.42
C ARG A 49 17.42 -4.37 -17.71
N VAL A 50 16.50 -4.48 -18.66
CA VAL A 50 16.74 -5.18 -19.92
C VAL A 50 16.95 -4.14 -21.02
N PRO A 51 18.11 -4.11 -21.69
CA PRO A 51 18.34 -3.26 -22.84
C PRO A 51 17.25 -3.46 -23.90
N PHE A 52 16.83 -2.40 -24.57
CA PHE A 52 15.72 -2.50 -25.52
C PHE A 52 16.01 -3.38 -26.73
N ALA A 53 17.29 -3.52 -27.11
CA ALA A 53 17.72 -4.47 -28.13
C ALA A 53 17.30 -5.92 -27.77
N ASP A 54 17.30 -6.25 -26.48
CA ASP A 54 17.01 -7.57 -25.94
C ASP A 54 15.55 -7.70 -25.45
N ALA A 55 14.86 -6.58 -25.20
CA ALA A 55 13.46 -6.52 -24.77
C ALA A 55 12.48 -7.25 -25.70
N ARG A 56 12.81 -7.36 -27.00
CA ARG A 56 11.99 -8.10 -27.98
C ARG A 56 12.10 -9.62 -27.81
N LEU A 57 13.09 -10.10 -27.06
CA LEU A 57 13.31 -11.51 -26.80
C LEU A 57 12.48 -11.93 -25.57
N LYS A 58 11.22 -12.30 -25.83
CA LYS A 58 10.35 -13.10 -24.95
C LYS A 58 10.05 -12.47 -23.57
N ALA A 59 9.04 -11.60 -23.52
CA ALA A 59 8.31 -11.39 -22.27
C ALA A 59 7.77 -12.76 -21.79
N PRO A 60 8.16 -13.24 -20.60
CA PRO A 60 7.78 -14.58 -20.15
C PRO A 60 6.32 -14.60 -19.71
N GLY A 61 5.43 -15.00 -20.62
CA GLY A 61 4.02 -15.29 -20.32
C GLY A 61 3.15 -14.09 -19.91
N PRO A 62 1.85 -14.33 -19.64
CA PRO A 62 0.85 -13.28 -19.37
C PRO A 62 1.05 -12.53 -18.05
N SER A 63 1.93 -13.00 -17.16
CA SER A 63 2.21 -12.40 -15.84
C SER A 63 3.38 -11.40 -15.85
N SER A 64 4.07 -11.24 -16.98
CA SER A 64 5.21 -10.32 -17.12
C SER A 64 4.76 -8.99 -17.69
N LEU A 65 4.88 -7.93 -16.89
CA LEU A 65 4.59 -6.57 -17.34
C LEU A 65 5.83 -6.04 -18.09
N VAL A 66 5.69 -5.81 -19.40
CA VAL A 66 6.70 -5.09 -20.19
C VAL A 66 6.57 -3.61 -19.87
N LEU A 67 7.55 -3.06 -19.15
CA LEU A 67 7.58 -1.64 -18.82
C LEU A 67 8.46 -0.90 -19.83
N GLY A 68 7.87 0.04 -20.58
CA GLY A 68 8.66 1.05 -21.31
C GLY A 68 8.82 0.88 -22.82
N ALA A 69 7.81 0.42 -23.56
CA ALA A 69 7.67 0.87 -24.95
C ALA A 69 6.63 2.01 -24.97
N PRO A 70 6.99 3.27 -25.28
CA PRO A 70 6.00 4.33 -25.41
C PRO A 70 4.97 3.93 -26.50
N ALA A 71 3.70 3.85 -26.13
CA ALA A 71 2.62 3.43 -27.03
C ALA A 71 2.42 4.35 -28.26
N HIS A 72 3.01 5.56 -28.24
CA HIS A 72 2.81 6.61 -29.23
C HIS A 72 4.08 7.35 -29.67
N ALA A 73 5.28 6.77 -29.54
CA ALA A 73 6.46 7.44 -30.10
C ALA A 73 6.37 7.45 -31.64
N PRO A 74 6.53 8.62 -32.31
CA PRO A 74 6.50 8.70 -33.76
C PRO A 74 7.60 7.82 -34.35
N ARG A 75 7.28 7.08 -35.42
CA ARG A 75 8.28 6.39 -36.24
C ARG A 75 9.18 7.46 -36.87
N GLU A 76 10.35 7.70 -36.30
CA GLU A 76 11.38 8.41 -37.04
C GLU A 76 11.91 7.49 -38.14
N GLU A 77 11.71 7.91 -39.40
CA GLU A 77 12.30 7.31 -40.58
C GLU A 77 13.83 7.45 -40.50
N GLY A 78 14.49 6.40 -39.99
CA GLY A 78 15.95 6.34 -39.78
C GLY A 78 16.37 5.88 -38.37
N GLY A 79 15.42 5.61 -37.46
CA GLY A 79 15.65 5.55 -36.01
C GLY A 79 16.47 4.38 -35.44
N HIS A 80 17.64 4.70 -34.88
CA HIS A 80 18.25 3.94 -33.79
C HIS A 80 17.54 4.29 -32.48
N TRP A 81 16.84 3.33 -31.87
CA TRP A 81 16.28 3.46 -30.52
C TRP A 81 17.37 3.14 -29.49
N GLN A 82 17.73 4.10 -28.62
CA GLN A 82 18.79 3.95 -27.60
C GLN A 82 18.26 4.17 -26.16
N ARG A 83 17.19 3.49 -25.74
CA ARG A 83 16.83 3.52 -24.31
C ARG A 83 16.58 2.13 -23.79
N ASP A 84 17.23 1.78 -22.69
CA ASP A 84 16.97 0.54 -21.95
C ASP A 84 15.54 0.53 -21.43
N GLY A 85 14.95 -0.66 -21.34
CA GLY A 85 13.67 -0.88 -20.67
C GLY A 85 13.87 -1.46 -19.28
N TYR A 86 12.87 -1.31 -18.42
CA TYR A 86 12.84 -1.95 -17.11
C TYR A 86 11.77 -3.04 -17.12
N TYR A 87 11.91 -4.04 -16.25
CA TYR A 87 10.95 -5.13 -16.11
C TYR A 87 10.85 -5.54 -14.64
N ILE A 88 9.62 -5.79 -14.20
CA ILE A 88 9.33 -6.29 -12.85
C ILE A 88 8.63 -7.63 -13.00
N THR A 89 9.17 -8.65 -12.36
CA THR A 89 8.47 -9.94 -12.23
C THR A 89 7.58 -9.87 -10.98
N TYR A 90 6.27 -9.84 -11.17
CA TYR A 90 5.31 -9.89 -10.07
C TYR A 90 5.02 -11.30 -9.58
N ASP A 91 5.45 -12.30 -10.35
CA ASP A 91 5.25 -13.69 -9.99
C ASP A 91 6.26 -14.11 -8.90
N ASP A 92 5.75 -14.69 -7.82
CA ASP A 92 6.55 -15.39 -6.81
C ASP A 92 7.08 -16.74 -7.37
N SER A 93 6.72 -17.08 -8.62
CA SER A 93 7.20 -18.25 -9.32
C SER A 93 8.74 -18.29 -9.35
N PRO A 94 9.36 -19.41 -8.93
CA PRO A 94 10.81 -19.58 -8.89
C PRO A 94 11.45 -19.63 -10.28
N HIS A 95 10.69 -19.45 -11.35
CA HIS A 95 11.13 -19.57 -12.73
C HIS A 95 11.29 -18.21 -13.40
N VAL A 96 12.19 -17.38 -12.86
CA VAL A 96 12.80 -16.32 -13.69
C VAL A 96 13.59 -17.03 -14.79
N PRO A 97 13.30 -16.81 -16.09
CA PRO A 97 14.09 -17.41 -17.16
C PRO A 97 15.58 -17.11 -16.95
N SER A 98 16.45 -18.11 -17.05
CA SER A 98 17.89 -17.93 -16.80
C SER A 98 18.50 -16.82 -17.67
N ALA A 99 17.92 -16.58 -18.87
CA ALA A 99 18.29 -15.49 -19.76
C ALA A 99 18.06 -14.08 -19.17
N LEU A 100 17.16 -13.92 -18.18
CA LEU A 100 16.91 -12.65 -17.52
C LEU A 100 17.80 -12.41 -16.30
N LEU A 101 18.43 -13.45 -15.75
CA LEU A 101 19.27 -13.31 -14.55
C LEU A 101 20.46 -12.35 -14.77
N GLN A 102 20.98 -12.26 -16.00
CA GLN A 102 22.04 -11.30 -16.34
C GLN A 102 21.60 -9.83 -16.30
N TYR A 103 20.29 -9.57 -16.37
CA TYR A 103 19.70 -8.22 -16.31
C TYR A 103 19.18 -7.88 -14.92
N GLN A 104 19.37 -8.76 -13.94
CA GLN A 104 18.91 -8.54 -12.59
C GLN A 104 19.63 -7.36 -11.96
N VAL A 105 18.86 -6.42 -11.45
CA VAL A 105 19.41 -5.21 -10.84
C VAL A 105 19.82 -5.53 -9.40
N PRO A 106 21.09 -5.28 -9.02
CA PRO A 106 21.55 -5.53 -7.67
C PRO A 106 20.79 -4.67 -6.65
N PRO A 107 20.35 -5.21 -5.50
CA PRO A 107 19.56 -4.47 -4.51
C PRO A 107 20.21 -3.17 -4.03
N GLU A 108 21.54 -3.11 -3.98
CA GLU A 108 22.33 -1.93 -3.59
C GLU A 108 22.18 -0.75 -4.56
N THR A 109 21.76 -1.01 -5.80
CA THR A 109 21.50 0.04 -6.81
C THR A 109 20.06 0.55 -6.77
N CYS A 110 19.20 -0.02 -5.93
CA CYS A 110 17.83 0.45 -5.74
C CYS A 110 17.76 1.64 -4.79
N THR A 111 18.08 2.82 -5.33
CA THR A 111 18.03 4.09 -4.61
C THR A 111 16.76 4.87 -4.94
N SER A 112 16.56 6.02 -4.29
CA SER A 112 15.54 6.99 -4.71
C SER A 112 15.74 7.44 -6.16
N ASP A 113 16.98 7.56 -6.63
CA ASP A 113 17.24 8.10 -7.97
C ASP A 113 16.85 7.09 -9.05
N THR A 114 17.07 5.80 -8.78
CA THR A 114 16.58 4.70 -9.62
C THR A 114 15.05 4.75 -9.71
N LEU A 115 14.35 4.95 -8.59
CA LEU A 115 12.89 5.12 -8.63
C LEU A 115 12.46 6.39 -9.37
N ALA A 116 13.21 7.49 -9.26
CA ALA A 116 12.90 8.73 -9.96
C ALA A 116 13.02 8.57 -11.48
N GLU A 117 14.06 7.87 -11.95
CA GLU A 117 14.21 7.50 -13.35
C GLU A 117 12.99 6.68 -13.83
N LEU A 118 12.53 5.73 -13.03
CA LEU A 118 11.38 4.88 -13.38
C LEU A 118 10.08 5.65 -13.48
N VAL A 119 9.75 6.46 -12.47
CA VAL A 119 8.54 7.28 -12.45
C VAL A 119 8.49 8.24 -13.64
N THR A 120 9.65 8.74 -14.09
CA THR A 120 9.72 9.68 -15.23
C THR A 120 9.74 8.99 -16.60
N THR A 121 10.25 7.77 -16.69
CA THR A 121 10.40 7.04 -17.96
C THR A 121 9.25 6.09 -18.26
N VAL A 122 8.62 5.55 -17.22
CA VAL A 122 7.61 4.49 -17.31
C VAL A 122 6.34 4.95 -16.63
N ASN A 123 5.41 5.49 -17.42
CA ASN A 123 4.16 6.06 -16.92
C ASN A 123 3.12 5.00 -16.46
N ASN A 124 3.53 3.77 -16.15
CA ASN A 124 2.59 2.65 -15.98
C ASN A 124 3.12 1.50 -15.10
N GLU A 125 3.73 1.84 -13.97
CA GLU A 125 4.21 0.83 -13.05
C GLU A 125 3.10 0.36 -12.11
N LYS A 126 2.82 -0.95 -12.12
CA LYS A 126 1.77 -1.56 -11.28
C LYS A 126 1.92 -1.21 -9.79
N PHE A 127 3.13 -0.96 -9.28
CA PHE A 127 3.28 -0.53 -7.88
C PHE A 127 2.84 0.92 -7.61
N LEU A 128 2.83 1.81 -8.63
CA LEU A 128 2.17 3.11 -8.56
C LEU A 128 0.66 2.93 -8.55
N GLU A 129 0.14 2.03 -9.40
CA GLU A 129 -1.28 1.74 -9.49
C GLU A 129 -1.85 1.17 -8.19
N GLU A 130 -1.09 0.31 -7.52
CA GLU A 130 -1.45 -0.25 -6.21
C GLU A 130 -1.54 0.82 -5.10
N SER A 131 -1.03 2.03 -5.35
CA SER A 131 -1.16 3.20 -4.46
C SER A 131 -2.37 4.09 -4.83
N PHE A 132 -3.11 3.78 -5.89
CA PHE A 132 -4.34 4.48 -6.28
C PHE A 132 -5.56 4.00 -5.49
N TYR A 133 -5.55 4.25 -4.17
CA TYR A 133 -6.59 3.75 -3.28
C TYR A 133 -8.00 4.22 -3.61
N HIS A 134 -8.18 5.36 -4.29
CA HIS A 134 -9.50 5.83 -4.71
C HIS A 134 -10.25 4.78 -5.56
N ARG A 135 -9.56 4.06 -6.44
CA ARG A 135 -10.17 3.02 -7.28
C ARG A 135 -10.68 1.85 -6.44
N SER A 136 -9.83 1.37 -5.54
CA SER A 136 -10.16 0.28 -4.63
C SER A 136 -11.25 0.67 -3.64
N ALA A 137 -11.21 1.89 -3.11
CA ALA A 137 -12.19 2.41 -2.17
C ALA A 137 -13.57 2.59 -2.84
N ASP A 138 -13.62 3.14 -4.05
CA ASP A 138 -14.85 3.26 -4.84
C ASP A 138 -15.48 1.89 -5.07
N GLU A 139 -14.69 0.90 -5.49
CA GLU A 139 -15.19 -0.46 -5.69
C GLU A 139 -15.64 -1.11 -4.38
N LEU A 140 -14.88 -0.95 -3.28
CA LEU A 140 -15.28 -1.44 -1.96
C LEU A 140 -16.63 -0.84 -1.54
N PHE A 141 -16.85 0.46 -1.73
CA PHE A 141 -18.11 1.12 -1.37
C PHE A 141 -19.29 0.74 -2.28
N ARG A 142 -19.03 0.25 -3.50
CA ARG A 142 -20.07 -0.38 -4.33
C ARG A 142 -20.46 -1.77 -3.83
N GLN A 143 -19.49 -2.54 -3.34
CA GLN A 143 -19.70 -3.93 -2.95
C GLN A 143 -20.16 -4.09 -1.50
N PHE A 144 -19.79 -3.17 -0.60
CA PHE A 144 -20.06 -3.25 0.84
C PHE A 144 -20.61 -1.93 1.38
N PRO A 145 -21.66 -1.96 2.21
CA PRO A 145 -22.04 -0.85 3.06
C PRO A 145 -20.85 -0.21 3.79
N ARG A 146 -20.82 1.12 3.87
CA ARG A 146 -19.71 1.87 4.47
C ARG A 146 -19.41 1.46 5.92
N ASN A 147 -20.44 1.13 6.71
CA ASN A 147 -20.29 0.67 8.09
C ASN A 147 -19.65 -0.72 8.22
N GLN A 148 -19.51 -1.48 7.13
CA GLN A 148 -18.75 -2.73 7.11
C GLN A 148 -17.27 -2.52 6.81
N ILE A 149 -16.83 -1.32 6.44
CA ILE A 149 -15.44 -1.04 6.08
C ILE A 149 -14.81 -0.11 7.12
N LEU A 150 -13.81 -0.60 7.83
CA LEU A 150 -12.93 0.21 8.66
C LEU A 150 -11.66 0.53 7.86
N MET A 151 -11.43 1.81 7.58
CA MET A 151 -10.20 2.27 6.95
C MET A 151 -9.27 2.88 8.00
N LEU A 152 -8.09 2.32 8.12
CA LEU A 152 -7.04 2.75 9.04
C LEU A 152 -5.89 3.37 8.26
N TRP A 153 -5.21 4.32 8.88
CA TRP A 153 -4.02 4.95 8.32
C TRP A 153 -2.80 4.48 9.07
N PHE A 154 -1.83 3.92 8.36
CA PHE A 154 -0.61 3.36 8.93
C PHE A 154 0.13 4.41 9.78
N GLU A 155 0.27 5.63 9.27
CA GLU A 155 0.94 6.72 9.96
C GLU A 155 0.24 7.14 11.26
N HIS A 156 -1.07 6.93 11.37
CA HIS A 156 -1.83 7.18 12.60
C HIS A 156 -1.83 5.97 13.53
N MET A 157 -1.95 4.77 12.95
CA MET A 157 -1.96 3.50 13.66
C MET A 157 -0.66 3.26 14.40
N ILE A 158 0.51 3.56 13.83
CA ILE A 158 1.80 3.32 14.50
C ILE A 158 1.91 4.09 15.84
N PRO A 159 1.72 5.42 15.89
CA PRO A 159 1.78 6.17 17.15
C PRO A 159 0.54 5.99 18.03
N ASN A 160 -0.56 5.40 17.55
CA ASN A 160 -1.80 5.13 18.32
C ASN A 160 -2.23 3.65 18.22
N PHE A 161 -1.26 2.75 18.35
CA PHE A 161 -1.45 1.33 18.05
C PHE A 161 -2.56 0.67 18.87
N PHE A 162 -2.65 0.96 20.17
CA PHE A 162 -3.65 0.34 21.03
C PHE A 162 -5.04 0.88 20.72
N GLU A 163 -5.16 2.17 20.45
CA GLU A 163 -6.40 2.81 20.01
C GLU A 163 -6.89 2.20 18.70
N ALA A 164 -6.00 2.03 17.70
CA ALA A 164 -6.35 1.39 16.44
C ALA A 164 -6.79 -0.07 16.63
N LEU A 165 -6.16 -0.83 17.54
CA LEU A 165 -6.64 -2.17 17.89
C LEU A 165 -8.02 -2.15 18.53
N ARG A 166 -8.32 -1.17 19.41
CA ARG A 166 -9.68 -1.00 19.97
C ARG A 166 -10.71 -0.69 18.89
N GLU A 167 -10.35 0.10 17.89
CA GLU A 167 -11.21 0.38 16.74
C GLU A 167 -11.48 -0.89 15.93
N ILE A 168 -10.45 -1.71 15.67
CA ILE A 168 -10.59 -3.01 14.99
C ILE A 168 -11.51 -3.93 15.79
N GLU A 169 -11.31 -4.05 17.11
CA GLU A 169 -12.16 -4.88 17.97
C GLU A 169 -13.63 -4.46 17.90
N THR A 170 -13.87 -3.16 18.02
CA THR A 170 -15.21 -2.58 17.95
C THR A 170 -15.83 -2.80 16.57
N HIS A 171 -15.04 -2.62 15.51
CA HIS A 171 -15.49 -2.83 14.14
C HIS A 171 -15.78 -4.29 13.85
N ALA A 172 -15.00 -5.22 14.38
CA ALA A 172 -15.20 -6.65 14.19
C ALA A 172 -16.29 -7.24 15.12
N ASP A 173 -16.82 -6.45 16.05
CA ASP A 173 -17.76 -6.90 17.11
C ASP A 173 -17.19 -8.05 17.95
N VAL A 174 -15.91 -7.94 18.30
CA VAL A 174 -15.25 -8.95 19.13
C VAL A 174 -15.05 -8.45 20.56
N PRO A 175 -14.98 -9.36 21.55
CA PRO A 175 -14.67 -8.99 22.92
C PRO A 175 -13.37 -8.20 23.01
N LYS A 176 -13.37 -7.16 23.85
CA LYS A 176 -12.20 -6.30 24.10
C LYS A 176 -11.11 -7.09 24.82
N PHE A 177 -9.91 -7.11 24.26
CA PHE A 177 -8.72 -7.72 24.81
C PHE A 177 -7.75 -6.66 25.34
N ASP A 178 -7.21 -6.83 26.54
CA ASP A 178 -6.25 -5.86 27.08
C ASP A 178 -4.84 -6.07 26.52
N PHE A 179 -4.55 -5.42 25.39
CA PHE A 179 -3.25 -5.50 24.73
C PHE A 179 -2.08 -4.95 25.54
N HIS A 180 -2.32 -4.15 26.60
CA HIS A 180 -1.25 -3.69 27.49
C HIS A 180 -0.61 -4.83 28.28
N THR A 181 -1.32 -5.96 28.42
CA THR A 181 -0.79 -7.14 29.12
C THR A 181 0.22 -7.93 28.29
N VAL A 182 0.27 -7.71 26.98
CA VAL A 182 1.06 -8.51 26.02
C VAL A 182 2.01 -7.68 25.18
N ALA A 183 1.83 -6.37 25.16
CA ALA A 183 2.66 -5.45 24.40
C ALA A 183 2.95 -4.20 25.24
N ALA A 184 4.21 -3.79 25.20
CA ALA A 184 4.68 -2.55 25.79
C ALA A 184 5.30 -1.70 24.68
N ARG A 185 5.19 -0.37 24.79
CA ARG A 185 6.02 0.49 23.97
C ARG A 185 7.40 0.61 24.59
N SER A 186 8.43 0.45 23.79
CA SER A 186 9.78 0.82 24.17
C SER A 186 9.84 2.33 24.37
N ILE A 187 10.87 2.79 25.10
CA ILE A 187 11.14 4.22 25.31
C ILE A 187 11.35 4.95 23.97
N GLN A 188 11.82 4.25 22.93
CA GLN A 188 11.94 4.81 21.57
C GLN A 188 10.62 4.82 20.77
N GLY A 189 9.49 4.48 21.39
CA GLY A 189 8.18 4.44 20.75
C GLY A 189 7.93 3.19 19.90
N ASN A 190 8.88 2.25 19.84
CA ASN A 190 8.68 0.99 19.13
C ASN A 190 7.75 0.09 19.92
N LEU A 191 6.78 -0.55 19.27
CA LEU A 191 5.97 -1.56 19.92
C LEU A 191 6.84 -2.81 20.13
N ALA A 192 7.13 -3.14 21.38
CA ALA A 192 7.74 -4.39 21.76
C ALA A 192 6.65 -5.29 22.33
N VAL A 193 6.37 -6.40 21.66
CA VAL A 193 5.57 -7.45 22.28
C VAL A 193 6.35 -7.93 23.50
N GLN A 194 5.80 -7.66 24.69
CA GLN A 194 6.44 -8.04 25.93
C GLN A 194 6.25 -9.56 25.99
N LEU A 195 7.33 -10.31 25.76
CA LEU A 195 7.28 -11.76 25.78
C LEU A 195 6.88 -12.19 27.20
N SER A 196 5.58 -12.40 27.41
CA SER A 196 5.01 -12.98 28.61
C SER A 196 5.65 -14.36 28.88
N PRO A 197 5.54 -14.90 30.11
CA PRO A 197 6.17 -16.16 30.47
C PRO A 197 5.83 -17.30 29.48
N PRO A 198 6.74 -18.29 29.32
CA PRO A 198 6.52 -19.43 28.44
C PRO A 198 5.18 -20.12 28.79
N GLY A 199 4.18 -20.01 27.91
CA GLY A 199 2.84 -20.57 28.11
C GLY A 199 1.68 -19.63 27.76
N PHE A 200 1.86 -18.31 27.96
CA PHE A 200 0.80 -17.35 27.64
C PHE A 200 0.52 -17.26 26.13
N PHE A 201 1.57 -17.25 25.31
CA PHE A 201 1.43 -17.31 23.85
C PHE A 201 0.74 -18.58 23.37
N GLN A 202 0.82 -19.67 24.11
CA GLN A 202 0.12 -20.89 23.72
C GLN A 202 -1.39 -20.73 23.90
N ASN A 203 -1.84 -20.06 24.97
CA ASN A 203 -3.26 -19.77 25.18
C ASN A 203 -3.80 -18.72 24.21
N VAL A 204 -3.02 -17.69 23.90
CA VAL A 204 -3.37 -16.68 22.88
C VAL A 204 -3.36 -17.28 21.49
N LYS A 205 -2.34 -18.07 21.11
CA LYS A 205 -2.32 -18.83 19.85
C LYS A 205 -3.49 -19.78 19.75
N ASN A 206 -3.83 -20.51 20.81
CA ASN A 206 -4.97 -21.43 20.80
C ASN A 206 -6.30 -20.68 20.68
N SER A 207 -6.41 -19.48 21.27
CA SER A 207 -7.59 -18.64 21.14
C SER A 207 -7.70 -18.06 19.73
N ILE A 208 -6.61 -17.58 19.13
CA ILE A 208 -6.59 -17.02 17.77
C ILE A 208 -6.74 -18.11 16.69
N ARG A 209 -6.12 -19.30 16.89
CA ARG A 209 -6.27 -20.48 16.01
C ARG A 209 -7.71 -20.92 15.86
N ARG A 210 -8.49 -20.86 16.96
CA ARG A 210 -9.92 -21.16 16.92
C ARG A 210 -10.71 -20.23 15.99
N TRP A 211 -10.15 -19.08 15.63
CA TRP A 211 -10.78 -18.06 14.80
C TRP A 211 -10.21 -18.04 13.37
N GLY A 212 -9.31 -18.96 13.02
CA GLY A 212 -8.77 -19.12 11.66
C GLY A 212 -7.76 -18.07 11.21
N ILE A 213 -7.18 -17.28 12.13
CA ILE A 213 -6.23 -16.20 11.81
C ILE A 213 -4.79 -16.71 11.97
N ASP A 214 -4.37 -17.66 11.15
CA ASP A 214 -3.19 -18.49 11.47
C ASP A 214 -1.83 -17.96 11.01
N HIS A 215 -1.74 -16.99 10.09
CA HIS A 215 -0.43 -16.65 9.45
C HIS A 215 -0.01 -15.18 9.51
N GLY A 216 -0.93 -14.24 9.75
CA GLY A 216 -0.60 -12.80 9.82
C GLY A 216 -0.03 -12.37 11.17
N LEU A 217 -0.64 -12.86 12.26
CA LEU A 217 -0.32 -12.43 13.63
C LEU A 217 1.06 -12.92 14.09
N ASP A 218 1.50 -14.13 13.71
CA ASP A 218 2.83 -14.63 14.10
C ASP A 218 3.98 -13.78 13.54
N LYS A 219 3.80 -13.14 12.37
CA LYS A 219 4.77 -12.20 11.79
C LYS A 219 4.70 -10.81 12.44
N MET A 220 3.52 -10.38 12.89
CA MET A 220 3.34 -9.12 13.62
C MET A 220 3.84 -9.21 15.07
N LEU A 221 3.67 -10.36 15.71
CA LEU A 221 3.95 -10.55 17.13
C LEU A 221 5.38 -11.02 17.42
N ASN A 222 6.14 -11.43 16.40
CA ASN A 222 7.55 -11.73 16.55
C ASN A 222 8.37 -10.43 16.41
N PRO A 223 8.96 -9.89 17.50
CA PRO A 223 9.73 -8.65 17.46
C PRO A 223 10.96 -8.75 16.53
N THR A 224 11.44 -9.97 16.22
CA THR A 224 12.52 -10.18 15.24
C THR A 224 12.03 -10.23 13.79
N ALA A 225 10.73 -10.49 13.56
CA ALA A 225 10.15 -10.58 12.21
C ALA A 225 9.79 -9.20 11.65
N TYR A 226 9.42 -8.24 12.49
CA TYR A 226 9.27 -6.84 12.10
C TYR A 226 10.61 -6.11 12.21
N ARG A 227 11.63 -6.59 11.48
CA ARG A 227 12.77 -5.73 11.15
C ARG A 227 12.20 -4.60 10.30
N ILE A 228 12.04 -3.42 10.88
CA ILE A 228 11.84 -2.20 10.10
C ILE A 228 12.99 -2.19 9.11
N HIS A 229 12.68 -2.50 7.85
CA HIS A 229 13.71 -2.56 6.83
C HIS A 229 14.22 -1.13 6.68
N HIS A 230 15.46 -0.92 7.12
CA HIS A 230 16.16 0.33 6.91
C HIS A 230 16.57 0.37 5.44
N TYR A 231 15.65 0.78 4.57
CA TYR A 231 16.00 1.27 3.24
C TYR A 231 16.41 2.74 3.34
N PRO A 232 17.26 3.25 2.42
CA PRO A 232 17.61 4.66 2.36
C PRO A 232 16.35 5.54 2.36
N PRO A 233 16.37 6.73 2.96
CA PRO A 233 15.21 7.61 2.95
C PRO A 233 14.85 8.00 1.51
N LEU A 234 13.55 8.18 1.25
CA LEU A 234 13.07 8.74 -0.01
C LEU A 234 13.61 10.18 -0.16
N SER A 235 14.29 10.48 -1.26
CA SER A 235 14.79 11.84 -1.49
C SER A 235 13.65 12.86 -1.52
N SER A 236 13.91 14.07 -1.04
CA SER A 236 12.89 15.13 -0.96
C SER A 236 12.33 15.50 -2.34
N SER A 237 13.17 15.53 -3.37
CA SER A 237 12.78 15.81 -4.75
C SER A 237 11.84 14.73 -5.32
N LEU A 238 12.20 13.45 -5.16
CA LEU A 238 11.33 12.37 -5.61
C LEU A 238 10.03 12.32 -4.80
N ARG A 239 10.09 12.56 -3.49
CA ARG A 239 8.87 12.67 -2.68
C ARG A 239 7.93 13.75 -3.21
N ALA A 240 8.44 14.96 -3.49
CA ALA A 240 7.62 16.03 -4.03
C ALA A 240 6.98 15.63 -5.38
N THR A 241 7.73 14.94 -6.23
CA THR A 241 7.23 14.41 -7.51
C THR A 241 6.11 13.39 -7.31
N LEU A 242 6.29 12.42 -6.42
CA LEU A 242 5.27 11.42 -6.11
C LEU A 242 4.04 12.02 -5.42
N ASP A 243 4.24 12.96 -4.49
CA ASP A 243 3.14 13.65 -3.81
C ASP A 243 2.30 14.44 -4.83
N GLN A 244 2.94 15.10 -5.81
CA GLN A 244 2.25 15.75 -6.91
C GLN A 244 1.51 14.74 -7.80
N TYR A 245 2.15 13.62 -8.15
CA TYR A 245 1.54 12.56 -8.95
C TYR A 245 0.29 11.97 -8.30
N PHE A 246 0.30 11.77 -6.98
CA PHE A 246 -0.83 11.23 -6.23
C PHE A 246 -1.85 12.29 -5.76
N ALA A 247 -1.62 13.58 -6.00
CA ALA A 247 -2.49 14.65 -5.51
C ALA A 247 -3.94 14.50 -5.97
N VAL A 248 -4.17 14.25 -7.27
CA VAL A 248 -5.52 14.06 -7.83
C VAL A 248 -6.17 12.76 -7.30
N PRO A 249 -5.52 11.57 -7.40
CA PRO A 249 -6.00 10.34 -6.76
C PRO A 249 -6.37 10.48 -5.27
N ASN A 250 -5.59 11.22 -4.50
CA ASN A 250 -5.85 11.45 -3.08
C ASN A 250 -7.06 12.35 -2.85
N THR A 251 -7.27 13.34 -3.72
CA THR A 251 -8.45 14.20 -3.69
C THR A 251 -9.72 13.39 -3.98
N GLU A 252 -9.67 12.46 -4.94
CA GLU A 252 -10.81 11.57 -5.22
C GLU A 252 -11.06 10.58 -4.08
N LEU A 253 -10.01 10.04 -3.46
CA LEU A 253 -10.13 9.20 -2.26
C LEU A 253 -10.83 9.96 -1.12
N LEU A 254 -10.41 11.20 -0.88
CA LEU A 254 -11.04 12.11 0.09
C LEU A 254 -12.52 12.32 -0.21
N ARG A 255 -12.85 12.64 -1.47
CA ARG A 255 -14.25 12.77 -1.90
C ARG A 255 -15.04 11.51 -1.59
N LEU A 256 -14.51 10.33 -1.87
CA LEU A 256 -15.21 9.06 -1.57
C LEU A 256 -15.47 8.87 -0.08
N PHE A 257 -14.59 9.33 0.82
CA PHE A 257 -14.83 9.26 2.26
C PHE A 257 -15.89 10.25 2.74
N TYR A 258 -15.92 11.45 2.16
CA TYR A 258 -16.75 12.53 2.64
C TYR A 258 -18.09 12.70 1.90
N ARG A 259 -18.22 12.24 0.65
CA ARG A 259 -19.39 12.43 -0.23
C ARG A 259 -20.72 12.03 0.41
N ASP A 260 -20.70 10.97 1.22
CA ASP A 260 -21.88 10.44 1.91
C ASP A 260 -21.59 10.22 3.40
N ALA A 261 -20.73 11.04 4.00
CA ALA A 261 -20.55 11.02 5.45
C ALA A 261 -21.89 11.41 6.08
N ASP A 262 -22.66 10.41 6.52
CA ASP A 262 -23.78 10.64 7.43
C ASP A 262 -23.23 11.46 8.58
N PRO A 263 -23.73 12.69 8.81
CA PRO A 263 -23.22 13.55 9.88
C PRO A 263 -23.36 12.89 11.27
N ASN A 264 -24.19 11.86 11.39
CA ASN A 264 -24.39 11.09 12.62
C ASN A 264 -23.50 9.83 12.71
N LEU A 265 -22.88 9.40 11.62
CA LEU A 265 -21.84 8.37 11.69
C LEU A 265 -20.52 9.07 11.99
N PRO A 266 -19.92 8.87 13.18
CA PRO A 266 -18.58 9.39 13.40
C PRO A 266 -17.72 8.84 12.27
N SER A 267 -17.09 9.73 11.51
CA SER A 267 -16.14 9.40 10.45
C SER A 267 -14.98 8.63 11.06
N ARG A 268 -15.17 7.33 11.33
CA ARG A 268 -14.18 6.41 11.88
C ARG A 268 -13.12 6.04 10.83
N THR A 269 -13.28 6.51 9.60
CA THR A 269 -12.53 6.02 8.42
C THR A 269 -11.49 7.02 7.90
N ALA A 270 -11.54 8.28 8.36
CA ALA A 270 -10.61 9.32 7.93
C ALA A 270 -10.18 10.18 9.12
N PRO A 271 -8.86 10.37 9.37
CA PRO A 271 -8.38 11.38 10.29
C PRO A 271 -8.88 12.74 9.82
N PRO A 272 -8.95 13.74 10.70
CA PRO A 272 -9.33 15.09 10.26
C PRO A 272 -8.28 15.59 9.25
N PRO A 273 -8.68 16.35 8.19
CA PRO A 273 -7.81 16.70 7.06
C PRO A 273 -6.46 17.34 7.44
N ASP A 274 -6.39 18.05 8.56
CA ASP A 274 -5.19 18.66 9.12
C ASP A 274 -4.16 17.64 9.64
N LYS A 275 -4.60 16.42 9.94
CA LYS A 275 -3.76 15.29 10.37
C LYS A 275 -3.43 14.33 9.24
N TRP A 276 -3.80 14.65 7.99
CA TRP A 276 -3.48 13.80 6.87
C TRP A 276 -1.98 13.84 6.57
N PRO A 277 -1.33 12.67 6.41
CA PRO A 277 0.10 12.63 6.17
C PRO A 277 0.50 13.09 4.75
N PHE A 278 -0.47 13.39 3.88
CA PHE A 278 -0.22 13.74 2.48
C PHE A 278 -0.50 15.22 2.32
N LYS A 279 0.50 15.94 1.81
CA LYS A 279 0.29 17.31 1.34
C LYS A 279 -0.57 17.22 0.08
N CYS A 280 -1.87 17.32 0.27
CA CYS A 280 -2.78 17.82 -0.73
C CYS A 280 -2.10 19.07 -1.35
N ALA A 281 -1.86 19.09 -2.66
CA ALA A 281 -1.35 20.30 -3.30
C ALA A 281 -2.31 21.43 -2.92
N ALA A 282 -1.80 22.45 -2.22
CA ALA A 282 -2.62 23.46 -1.57
C ALA A 282 -3.66 24.01 -2.57
N GLU A 283 -3.27 24.24 -3.82
CA GLU A 283 -4.14 24.74 -4.89
C GLU A 283 -5.29 23.77 -5.28
N LEU A 284 -5.07 22.45 -5.25
CA LEU A 284 -6.10 21.46 -5.59
C LEU A 284 -7.08 21.20 -4.44
N CYS A 285 -6.62 21.33 -3.19
CA CYS A 285 -7.46 21.12 -2.02
C CYS A 285 -8.06 22.43 -1.48
N HIS A 286 -7.55 23.59 -1.91
CA HIS A 286 -8.18 24.91 -1.74
C HIS A 286 -9.22 25.24 -2.80
N GLY A 287 -9.60 24.30 -3.68
CA GLY A 287 -10.93 24.35 -4.28
C GLY A 287 -11.93 24.44 -3.12
N LYS A 288 -12.52 25.65 -2.93
CA LYS A 288 -13.26 26.03 -1.72
C LYS A 288 -14.23 24.93 -1.27
N ASP A 289 -14.83 24.23 -2.21
CA ASP A 289 -15.81 23.18 -1.98
C ASP A 289 -15.31 22.00 -1.13
N ALA A 290 -14.09 21.48 -1.29
CA ALA A 290 -13.69 20.26 -0.56
C ALA A 290 -13.31 20.53 0.91
N VAL A 291 -12.54 21.58 1.16
CA VAL A 291 -12.16 21.99 2.53
C VAL A 291 -13.32 22.64 3.26
N GLU A 292 -14.18 23.39 2.58
CA GLU A 292 -15.39 23.95 3.17
C GLU A 292 -16.43 22.84 3.45
N PHE A 293 -16.54 21.84 2.57
CA PHE A 293 -17.35 20.64 2.83
C PHE A 293 -16.82 19.87 4.06
N ALA A 294 -15.52 19.60 4.15
CA ALA A 294 -14.94 18.91 5.29
C ALA A 294 -15.10 19.70 6.61
N ARG A 295 -14.94 21.03 6.59
CA ARG A 295 -15.20 21.89 7.76
C ARG A 295 -16.66 21.93 8.18
N ARG A 296 -17.60 21.99 7.23
CA ARG A 296 -19.06 22.04 7.51
C ARG A 296 -19.59 20.76 8.16
N HIS A 297 -18.91 19.63 7.98
CA HIS A 297 -19.34 18.33 8.54
C HIS A 297 -18.51 17.90 9.77
N GLN A 298 -17.62 18.76 10.28
CA GLN A 298 -16.88 18.57 11.54
C GLN A 298 -17.46 19.37 12.72
N GLN A 299 -18.45 20.24 12.49
CA GLN A 299 -19.19 20.98 13.50
C GLN A 299 -20.50 20.28 13.81
#